data_AF-A0AAE3ZJB3-F1
#
_entry.id   AF-A0AAE3ZJB3-F1
#
_cell.length_a   1.000
_cell.length_b   1.000
_cell.length_c   1.000
_cell.angle_alpha   90.00
_cell.angle_beta   90.00
_cell.angle_gamma   90.00
#
_symmetry.space_group_name_H-M   'P 1'
#
loop_
_entity.id
_entity.type
_entity.pdbx_description
1 polymer ?
#
loop_
_entity_poly.entity_id
_entity_poly.type
_entity_poly.pdbx_seq_one_letter_code
_entity_poly.pdbx_strand_id
1 'polypeptide(L)'
;MTPPSRPGHRLAALAFPPGPRRAELLDTLAESGERLSARETADILWHGARARLGRPKNPLVVPLALLVMVLGAFVGGVASTRVAWAAVPPLPSGDRAAALNDVVFPGLHVYGGGDVPDFVPAPDAEGGPIHGYVTYLAEHTDATRDVAGYTAGARARLTAAGWTVHDLVVIPGVPAEPGFWAERDGLVLEFSARYWPDLPAYDSDGHVAYSLSRAAPEWMRWAALPGAPAGAVVAFLVFGWVSRRTEHGDSPIGLLAMIWVLPLPLVLLFGWEAVRIWWHGPEPGYPPVIPFWQPLVYDFAAGPTYALIFLTLGALLIAAAQRPFPFPVALVARHPRRWLAGAATVLVAAGAGWAAGAIGPCDPDGVPDQPAVAAARDGTTARVYVDPAATEDQRNLIQAAIGRAGGLAEWHGTETRDGPTTLSVGCPVTTPWFDVTWTVPGMVDRLRHQAGDEPGVVAIRAG
;
A
#
# COMPACT_ATOMS: atom_id res chain seq x y z
N MET A 1 46.16 18.82 21.52
CA MET A 1 44.73 18.75 21.89
C MET A 1 43.96 19.68 20.95
N THR A 2 43.14 19.14 20.05
CA THR A 2 42.24 19.93 19.20
C THR A 2 41.07 20.44 20.06
N PRO A 3 40.80 21.76 20.11
CA PRO A 3 39.70 22.28 20.89
C PRO A 3 38.36 21.68 20.41
N PRO A 4 37.38 21.46 21.30
CA PRO A 4 36.07 20.95 20.91
C PRO A 4 35.45 21.91 19.89
N SER A 5 35.18 21.40 18.69
CA SER A 5 34.58 22.18 17.61
C SER A 5 33.22 22.73 18.06
N ARG A 6 33.14 24.05 18.23
CA ARG A 6 31.89 24.75 18.59
C ARG A 6 30.83 24.46 17.51
N PRO A 7 29.54 24.31 17.89
CA PRO A 7 28.47 23.92 16.97
C PRO A 7 28.37 24.81 15.72
N GLY A 8 28.63 26.12 15.85
CA GLY A 8 28.65 27.06 14.72
C GLY A 8 29.72 26.77 13.65
N HIS A 9 30.90 26.29 14.06
CA HIS A 9 31.96 25.93 13.12
C HIS A 9 31.60 24.68 12.30
N ARG A 10 30.94 23.70 12.93
CA ARG A 10 30.44 22.52 12.23
C ARG A 10 29.35 22.89 11.24
N LEU A 11 28.45 23.80 11.63
CA LEU A 11 27.33 24.23 10.81
C LEU A 11 27.81 25.01 9.57
N ALA A 12 28.72 25.97 9.73
CA ALA A 12 29.33 26.71 8.60
C ALA A 12 30.16 25.79 7.68
N ALA A 13 30.90 24.84 8.26
CA ALA A 13 31.64 23.82 7.50
C ALA A 13 30.72 22.92 6.67
N LEU A 14 29.52 22.61 7.18
CA LEU A 14 28.49 21.84 6.49
C LEU A 14 27.71 22.68 5.47
N ALA A 15 27.54 23.99 5.68
CA ALA A 15 26.72 24.85 4.84
C ALA A 15 27.47 25.37 3.60
N PHE A 16 28.76 25.65 3.68
CA PHE A 16 29.55 26.19 2.55
C PHE A 16 30.39 25.12 1.85
N PRO A 17 30.58 25.19 0.51
CA PRO A 17 31.49 24.28 -0.18
C PRO A 17 32.95 24.57 0.20
N PRO A 18 33.87 23.58 0.13
CA PRO A 18 35.30 23.82 0.34
C PRO A 18 35.83 24.87 -0.65
N GLY A 19 36.54 25.87 -0.12
CA GLY A 19 37.10 26.97 -0.90
C GLY A 19 37.49 28.16 -0.02
N PRO A 20 38.12 29.21 -0.61
CA PRO A 20 38.66 30.35 0.14
C PRO A 20 37.61 31.04 1.02
N ARG A 21 36.40 31.26 0.49
CA ARG A 21 35.29 31.87 1.24
C ARG A 21 34.84 31.05 2.45
N ARG A 22 34.91 29.72 2.39
CA ARG A 22 34.57 28.89 3.56
C ARG A 22 35.65 28.99 4.63
N ALA A 23 36.92 29.07 4.23
CA ALA A 23 38.02 29.23 5.18
C ALA A 23 37.90 30.57 5.92
N GLU A 24 37.72 31.66 5.16
CA GLU A 24 37.52 33.02 5.70
C GLU A 24 36.36 33.07 6.70
N LEU A 25 35.21 32.48 6.37
CA LEU A 25 34.02 32.47 7.22
C LEU A 25 34.21 31.62 8.49
N LEU A 26 34.96 30.51 8.40
CA LEU A 26 35.31 29.70 9.57
C LEU A 26 36.30 30.44 10.48
N ASP A 27 37.26 31.17 9.91
CA ASP A 27 38.22 31.98 10.66
C ASP A 27 37.50 33.14 11.37
N THR A 28 36.58 33.83 10.70
CA THR A 28 35.76 34.90 11.34
C THR A 28 34.91 34.37 12.50
N LEU A 29 34.32 33.17 12.35
CA LEU A 29 33.56 32.52 13.44
C LEU A 29 34.45 32.03 14.59
N ALA A 30 35.71 31.70 14.31
CA ALA A 30 36.69 31.33 15.33
C ALA A 30 37.11 32.56 16.15
N GLU A 31 37.31 33.69 15.49
CA GLU A 31 37.70 34.96 16.08
C GLU A 31 36.59 35.60 16.93
N SER A 32 35.32 35.54 16.49
CA SER A 32 34.23 36.23 17.19
C SER A 32 33.93 35.67 18.58
N GLY A 33 34.24 34.40 18.85
CA GLY A 33 34.11 33.80 20.18
C GLY A 33 32.68 33.58 20.70
N GLU A 34 31.68 34.23 20.12
CA GLU A 34 30.30 34.29 20.60
C GLU A 34 29.45 33.08 20.18
N ARG A 35 28.39 32.80 20.96
CA ARG A 35 27.36 31.83 20.56
C ARG A 35 26.51 32.46 19.47
N LEU A 36 26.43 31.81 18.31
CA LEU A 36 25.53 32.20 17.24
C LEU A 36 24.09 32.28 17.75
N SER A 37 23.43 33.39 17.47
CA SER A 37 22.00 33.54 17.61
C SER A 37 21.25 32.63 16.63
N ALA A 38 19.96 32.39 16.90
CA ALA A 38 19.09 31.65 15.98
C ALA A 38 19.01 32.31 14.60
N ARG A 39 19.05 33.65 14.55
CA ARG A 39 19.03 34.43 13.32
C ARG A 39 20.31 34.26 12.50
N GLU A 40 21.49 34.36 13.12
CA GLU A 40 22.76 34.15 12.42
C GLU A 40 22.91 32.70 11.93
N THR A 41 22.41 31.74 12.71
CA THR A 41 22.36 30.34 12.28
C THR A 41 21.49 30.18 11.03
N ALA A 42 20.30 30.79 11.01
CA ALA A 42 19.43 30.79 9.84
C ALA A 42 20.08 31.49 8.63
N ASP A 43 20.74 32.63 8.84
CA ASP A 43 21.44 33.37 7.78
C ASP A 43 22.62 32.57 7.20
N ILE A 44 23.42 31.90 8.03
CA ILE A 44 24.52 31.02 7.61
C ILE A 44 23.96 29.84 6.79
N LEU A 45 22.87 29.21 7.24
CA LEU A 45 22.23 28.11 6.50
C LEU A 45 21.68 28.59 5.16
N TRP A 46 21.00 29.73 5.14
CA TRP A 46 20.42 30.31 3.93
C TRP A 46 21.49 30.70 2.91
N HIS A 47 22.52 31.43 3.34
CA HIS A 47 23.61 31.87 2.46
C HIS A 47 24.51 30.71 2.05
N GLY A 48 24.73 29.72 2.93
CA GLY A 48 25.44 28.50 2.61
C GLY A 48 24.70 27.66 1.57
N ALA A 49 23.38 27.47 1.74
CA ALA A 49 22.52 26.83 0.74
C ALA A 49 22.60 27.57 -0.59
N ARG A 50 22.45 28.90 -0.59
CA ARG A 50 22.58 29.73 -1.80
C ARG A 50 23.96 29.63 -2.45
N ALA A 51 25.03 29.59 -1.66
CA ALA A 51 26.40 29.45 -2.15
C ALA A 51 26.67 28.07 -2.77
N ARG A 52 26.08 27.00 -2.20
CA ARG A 52 26.17 25.64 -2.74
C ARG A 52 25.33 25.44 -3.99
N LEU A 53 24.13 25.98 -3.99
CA LEU A 53 23.18 25.86 -5.10
C LEU A 53 23.53 26.80 -6.27
N GLY A 54 24.23 27.91 -6.00
CA GLY A 54 24.64 28.88 -7.03
C GLY A 54 23.48 29.71 -7.58
N ARG A 55 23.79 30.60 -8.53
CA ARG A 55 22.77 31.22 -9.38
C ARG A 55 22.54 30.31 -10.59
N PRO A 56 21.30 29.93 -10.91
CA PRO A 56 21.05 29.13 -12.10
C PRO A 56 21.44 29.93 -13.35
N LYS A 57 22.28 29.36 -14.21
CA LYS A 57 22.61 29.97 -15.52
C LYS A 57 21.44 29.88 -16.50
N ASN A 58 20.55 28.90 -16.31
CA ASN A 58 19.36 28.68 -17.14
C ASN A 58 18.10 29.11 -16.36
N PRO A 59 17.27 30.03 -16.89
CA PRO A 59 16.05 30.47 -16.23
C PRO A 59 15.04 29.33 -15.97
N LEU A 60 15.10 28.23 -16.72
CA LEU A 60 14.21 27.05 -16.54
C LEU A 60 14.45 26.30 -15.23
N VAL A 61 15.59 26.50 -14.58
CA VAL A 61 15.91 25.81 -13.31
C VAL A 61 14.96 26.25 -12.19
N VAL A 62 14.55 27.52 -12.19
CA VAL A 62 13.63 28.06 -11.15
C VAL A 62 12.25 27.43 -11.22
N PRO A 63 11.52 27.43 -12.36
CA PRO A 63 10.21 26.78 -12.43
C PRO A 63 10.32 25.27 -12.19
N LEU A 64 11.40 24.61 -12.64
CA LEU A 64 11.61 23.18 -12.35
C LEU A 64 11.86 22.91 -10.86
N ALA A 65 12.58 23.79 -10.16
CA ALA A 65 12.78 23.68 -8.71
C ALA A 65 11.47 23.83 -7.94
N LEU A 66 10.65 24.83 -8.29
CA LEU A 66 9.33 25.04 -7.67
C LEU A 66 8.41 23.83 -7.86
N LEU A 67 8.47 23.26 -9.04
CA LEU A 67 7.68 22.10 -9.40
C LEU A 67 8.13 20.84 -8.63
N VAL A 68 9.44 20.59 -8.55
CA VAL A 68 9.99 19.51 -7.72
C VAL A 68 9.67 19.74 -6.23
N MET A 69 9.60 20.99 -5.78
CA MET A 69 9.12 21.31 -4.43
C MET A 69 7.67 20.92 -4.23
N VAL A 70 6.76 21.21 -5.17
CA VAL A 70 5.35 20.81 -5.09
C VAL A 70 5.21 19.30 -5.02
N LEU A 71 5.95 18.57 -5.87
CA LEU A 71 5.98 17.11 -5.85
C LEU A 71 6.54 16.56 -4.53
N GLY A 72 7.65 17.14 -4.06
CA GLY A 72 8.23 16.80 -2.77
C GLY A 72 7.25 17.06 -1.63
N ALA A 73 6.51 18.17 -1.68
CA ALA A 73 5.51 18.51 -0.70
C ALA A 73 4.41 17.47 -0.64
N PHE A 74 3.98 17.05 -1.81
CA PHE A 74 2.96 16.05 -1.94
C PHE A 74 3.40 14.70 -1.36
N VAL A 75 4.58 14.19 -1.77
CA VAL A 75 5.15 12.94 -1.24
C VAL A 75 5.40 13.04 0.27
N GLY A 76 5.89 14.17 0.75
CA GLY A 76 6.10 14.42 2.18
C GLY A 76 4.80 14.38 2.98
N GLY A 77 3.73 14.99 2.44
CA GLY A 77 2.38 14.90 3.00
C GLY A 77 1.90 13.45 3.09
N VAL A 78 1.98 12.71 1.99
CA VAL A 78 1.63 11.27 1.92
C VAL A 78 2.39 10.46 2.98
N ALA A 79 3.71 10.60 3.06
CA ALA A 79 4.53 9.88 4.02
C ALA A 79 4.15 10.23 5.47
N SER A 80 3.98 11.52 5.78
CA SER A 80 3.62 11.96 7.13
C SER A 80 2.26 11.45 7.60
N THR A 81 1.31 11.31 6.68
CA THR A 81 -0.03 10.82 7.01
C THR A 81 -0.10 9.32 7.08
N ARG A 82 0.73 8.61 6.30
CA ARG A 82 0.98 7.19 6.50
C ARG A 82 1.58 6.90 7.88
N VAL A 83 2.50 7.74 8.34
CA VAL A 83 3.05 7.66 9.71
C VAL A 83 1.98 7.98 10.75
N ALA A 84 1.16 9.01 10.52
CA ALA A 84 0.05 9.35 11.41
C ALA A 84 -0.97 8.21 11.54
N TRP A 85 -1.20 7.45 10.48
CA TRP A 85 -2.06 6.26 10.52
C TRP A 85 -1.59 5.21 11.53
N ALA A 86 -0.29 5.12 11.82
CA ALA A 86 0.23 4.21 12.85
C ALA A 86 -0.19 4.61 14.28
N ALA A 87 -0.72 5.82 14.47
CA ALA A 87 -1.29 6.27 15.74
C ALA A 87 -2.82 6.08 15.82
N VAL A 88 -3.46 5.62 14.74
CA VAL A 88 -4.89 5.30 14.76
C VAL A 88 -5.08 3.95 15.44
N PRO A 89 -6.05 3.80 16.36
CA PRO A 89 -6.33 2.52 16.99
C PRO A 89 -6.55 1.40 15.97
N PRO A 90 -6.14 0.15 16.30
CA PRO A 90 -6.45 -1.01 15.47
C PRO A 90 -7.97 -1.26 15.46
N LEU A 91 -8.42 -2.01 14.46
CA LEU A 91 -9.81 -2.50 14.41
C LEU A 91 -10.12 -3.36 15.64
N PRO A 92 -11.38 -3.40 16.10
CA PRO A 92 -11.80 -4.36 17.12
C PRO A 92 -11.45 -5.79 16.73
N SER A 93 -10.75 -6.50 17.61
CA SER A 93 -10.48 -7.93 17.46
C SER A 93 -10.86 -8.71 18.74
N GLY A 94 -10.82 -10.04 18.66
CA GLY A 94 -11.20 -10.94 19.76
C GLY A 94 -12.60 -10.65 20.32
N ASP A 95 -12.69 -10.53 21.65
CA ASP A 95 -13.96 -10.32 22.36
C ASP A 95 -14.73 -9.08 21.90
N ARG A 96 -14.04 -8.02 21.46
CA ARG A 96 -14.72 -6.82 20.96
C ARG A 96 -15.37 -7.04 19.61
N ALA A 97 -14.73 -7.81 18.73
CA ALA A 97 -15.32 -8.21 17.46
C ALA A 97 -16.49 -9.19 17.69
N ALA A 98 -16.34 -10.15 18.62
CA ALA A 98 -17.41 -11.06 19.00
C ALA A 98 -18.64 -10.31 19.55
N ALA A 99 -18.45 -9.33 20.42
CA ALA A 99 -19.55 -8.50 20.94
C ALA A 99 -20.25 -7.70 19.83
N LEU A 100 -19.52 -7.22 18.82
CA LEU A 100 -20.12 -6.56 17.66
C LEU A 100 -20.89 -7.55 16.78
N ASN A 101 -20.34 -8.74 16.57
CA ASN A 101 -21.02 -9.84 15.88
C ASN A 101 -22.33 -10.21 16.58
N ASP A 102 -22.37 -10.28 17.91
CA ASP A 102 -23.59 -10.58 18.66
C ASP A 102 -24.67 -9.48 18.47
N VAL A 103 -24.25 -8.23 18.25
CA VAL A 103 -25.19 -7.13 17.95
C VAL A 103 -25.73 -7.23 16.53
N VAL A 104 -24.88 -7.48 15.53
CA VAL A 104 -25.29 -7.47 14.12
C VAL A 104 -25.93 -8.80 13.70
N PHE A 105 -25.35 -9.91 14.15
CA PHE A 105 -25.65 -11.30 13.80
C PHE A 105 -26.02 -12.15 15.03
N PRO A 106 -27.07 -11.78 15.79
CA PRO A 106 -27.41 -12.47 17.04
C PRO A 106 -27.72 -13.95 16.80
N GLY A 107 -26.91 -14.83 17.40
CA GLY A 107 -27.09 -16.28 17.33
C GLY A 107 -26.72 -16.92 15.99
N LEU A 108 -26.12 -16.17 15.05
CA LEU A 108 -25.63 -16.72 13.79
C LEU A 108 -24.16 -17.09 13.91
N HIS A 109 -23.75 -18.10 13.14
CA HIS A 109 -22.32 -18.37 12.96
C HIS A 109 -21.73 -17.34 11.99
N VAL A 110 -20.63 -16.71 12.39
CA VAL A 110 -20.00 -15.62 11.65
C VAL A 110 -18.64 -16.09 11.15
N TYR A 111 -18.44 -15.96 9.84
CA TYR A 111 -17.17 -16.19 9.16
C TYR A 111 -16.49 -14.85 8.84
N GLY A 112 -15.21 -14.92 8.50
CA GLY A 112 -14.38 -13.72 8.32
C GLY A 112 -13.96 -13.12 9.66
N GLY A 113 -13.42 -11.92 9.62
CA GLY A 113 -12.75 -11.34 10.80
C GLY A 113 -11.26 -11.68 10.88
N GLY A 114 -10.66 -11.39 12.03
CA GLY A 114 -9.27 -11.70 12.34
C GLY A 114 -8.48 -10.51 12.87
N ASP A 115 -7.22 -10.74 13.22
CA ASP A 115 -6.27 -9.67 13.55
C ASP A 115 -5.72 -9.11 12.23
N VAL A 116 -6.57 -8.39 11.51
CA VAL A 116 -6.22 -7.85 10.20
C VAL A 116 -5.11 -6.80 10.37
N PRO A 117 -4.02 -6.88 9.58
CA PRO A 117 -3.04 -5.81 9.53
C PRO A 117 -3.73 -4.48 9.29
N ASP A 118 -3.13 -3.39 9.78
CA ASP A 118 -3.70 -2.04 9.61
C ASP A 118 -4.02 -1.69 8.13
N PHE A 119 -3.32 -2.34 7.21
CA PHE A 119 -3.31 -2.07 5.79
C PHE A 119 -3.13 -3.38 5.02
N VAL A 120 -4.21 -3.89 4.40
CA VAL A 120 -4.18 -5.07 3.52
C VAL A 120 -4.47 -4.65 2.08
N PRO A 121 -3.66 -5.07 1.09
CA PRO A 121 -3.99 -4.90 -0.33
C PRO A 121 -5.27 -5.66 -0.69
N ALA A 122 -6.25 -4.97 -1.27
CA ALA A 122 -7.41 -5.61 -1.89
C ALA A 122 -6.96 -6.28 -3.22
N PRO A 123 -7.13 -7.60 -3.40
CA PRO A 123 -6.65 -8.30 -4.59
C PRO A 123 -7.42 -7.98 -5.89
N ASP A 124 -8.68 -7.59 -5.78
CA ASP A 124 -9.62 -7.36 -6.89
C ASP A 124 -9.64 -5.91 -7.39
N ALA A 125 -9.20 -4.99 -6.56
CA ALA A 125 -9.17 -3.59 -6.88
C ALA A 125 -7.83 -3.29 -7.58
N GLU A 126 -7.87 -2.88 -8.86
CA GLU A 126 -6.75 -2.67 -9.81
C GLU A 126 -5.51 -1.93 -9.24
N GLY A 127 -4.79 -2.54 -8.30
CA GLY A 127 -3.70 -1.93 -7.55
C GLY A 127 -4.10 -1.15 -6.28
N GLY A 128 -5.39 -0.96 -5.97
CA GLY A 128 -5.86 -0.22 -4.79
C GLY A 128 -7.38 -0.24 -4.63
N PRO A 129 -7.95 -0.04 -3.42
CA PRO A 129 -7.33 0.54 -2.22
C PRO A 129 -7.03 -0.43 -1.07
N ILE A 130 -5.93 -0.11 -0.38
CA ILE A 130 -5.66 -0.63 0.95
C ILE A 130 -6.55 0.07 1.96
N HIS A 131 -7.54 -0.63 2.47
CA HIS A 131 -8.28 -0.19 3.63
C HIS A 131 -8.17 -1.25 4.71
N GLY A 132 -7.76 -0.83 5.91
CA GLY A 132 -7.92 -1.61 7.13
C GLY A 132 -9.40 -1.70 7.46
N TYR A 133 -10.15 -2.41 6.61
CA TYR A 133 -11.45 -2.94 6.91
C TYR A 133 -11.33 -4.45 7.10
N VAL A 134 -12.33 -4.98 7.75
CA VAL A 134 -12.52 -6.42 7.90
C VAL A 134 -13.99 -6.71 7.65
N THR A 135 -14.25 -7.73 6.86
CA THR A 135 -15.63 -8.16 6.58
C THR A 135 -15.96 -9.36 7.45
N TYR A 136 -17.14 -9.30 8.03
CA TYR A 136 -17.78 -10.39 8.76
C TYR A 136 -19.03 -10.77 7.99
N LEU A 137 -19.27 -12.06 7.86
CA LEU A 137 -20.42 -12.55 7.13
C LEU A 137 -21.10 -13.68 7.89
N ALA A 138 -22.40 -13.81 7.69
CA ALA A 138 -23.16 -14.96 8.13
C ALA A 138 -23.95 -15.54 6.96
N GLU A 139 -24.10 -16.86 6.97
CA GLU A 139 -24.91 -17.58 5.99
C GLU A 139 -26.39 -17.33 6.20
N HIS A 140 -27.16 -17.52 5.13
CA HIS A 140 -28.58 -17.32 5.21
C HIS A 140 -29.29 -18.40 6.05
N THR A 141 -30.02 -17.92 7.05
CA THR A 141 -31.09 -18.63 7.74
C THR A 141 -32.45 -18.11 7.28
N ASP A 142 -33.54 -18.79 7.65
CA ASP A 142 -34.92 -18.34 7.37
C ASP A 142 -35.15 -16.89 7.83
N ALA A 143 -34.56 -16.48 8.96
CA ALA A 143 -34.66 -15.11 9.46
C ALA A 143 -33.94 -14.09 8.59
N THR A 144 -32.77 -14.43 8.04
CA THR A 144 -31.98 -13.51 7.20
C THR A 144 -32.42 -13.46 5.75
N ARG A 145 -33.22 -14.44 5.29
CA ARG A 145 -33.82 -14.45 3.93
C ARG A 145 -34.92 -13.40 3.80
N ASP A 146 -35.57 -12.99 4.90
CA ASP A 146 -36.30 -11.72 4.95
C ASP A 146 -35.30 -10.56 5.03
N VAL A 147 -34.70 -10.24 3.88
CA VAL A 147 -33.64 -9.21 3.78
C VAL A 147 -34.10 -7.87 4.34
N ALA A 148 -35.33 -7.45 4.04
CA ALA A 148 -35.86 -6.18 4.50
C ALA A 148 -36.06 -6.16 6.03
N GLY A 149 -36.71 -7.18 6.57
CA GLY A 149 -36.94 -7.30 8.02
C GLY A 149 -35.63 -7.45 8.79
N TYR A 150 -34.69 -8.27 8.30
CA TYR A 150 -33.41 -8.47 8.94
C TYR A 150 -32.55 -7.21 8.93
N THR A 151 -32.52 -6.47 7.81
CA THR A 151 -31.81 -5.18 7.69
C THR A 151 -32.38 -4.16 8.68
N ALA A 152 -33.71 -4.03 8.76
CA ALA A 152 -34.36 -3.14 9.73
C ALA A 152 -34.04 -3.54 11.19
N GLY A 153 -34.03 -4.84 11.48
CA GLY A 153 -33.62 -5.36 12.79
C GLY A 153 -32.17 -5.05 13.13
N ALA A 154 -31.25 -5.21 12.17
CA ALA A 154 -29.83 -4.89 12.35
C ALA A 154 -29.62 -3.39 12.63
N ARG A 155 -30.32 -2.51 11.90
CA ARG A 155 -30.33 -1.06 12.17
C ARG A 155 -30.76 -0.77 13.60
N ALA A 156 -31.89 -1.33 14.04
CA ALA A 156 -32.41 -1.10 15.38
C ALA A 156 -31.44 -1.57 16.48
N ARG A 157 -30.79 -2.74 16.30
CA ARG A 157 -29.79 -3.26 17.24
C ARG A 157 -28.55 -2.37 17.31
N LEU A 158 -28.04 -1.88 16.17
CA LEU A 158 -26.90 -0.97 16.13
C LEU A 158 -27.23 0.39 16.76
N THR A 159 -28.38 0.97 16.45
CA THR A 159 -28.85 2.20 17.11
C THR A 159 -28.96 2.03 18.61
N ALA A 160 -29.53 0.91 19.09
CA ALA A 160 -29.62 0.61 20.52
C ALA A 160 -28.23 0.42 21.17
N ALA A 161 -27.24 -0.05 20.41
CA ALA A 161 -25.85 -0.14 20.83
C ALA A 161 -25.07 1.19 20.69
N GLY A 162 -25.76 2.30 20.39
CA GLY A 162 -25.18 3.64 20.34
C GLY A 162 -24.45 3.99 19.04
N TRP A 163 -24.71 3.26 17.96
CA TRP A 163 -24.22 3.63 16.63
C TRP A 163 -25.14 4.67 15.98
N THR A 164 -24.56 5.59 15.23
CA THR A 164 -25.32 6.49 14.36
C THR A 164 -25.50 5.81 13.01
N VAL A 165 -26.73 5.50 12.63
CA VAL A 165 -27.06 4.77 11.39
C VAL A 165 -27.50 5.74 10.30
N HIS A 166 -27.01 5.50 9.09
CA HIS A 166 -27.20 6.33 7.90
C HIS A 166 -27.65 5.47 6.72
N ASP A 167 -28.47 6.04 5.85
CA ASP A 167 -28.87 5.38 4.61
C ASP A 167 -27.72 5.39 3.59
N LEU A 168 -27.58 4.30 2.83
CA LEU A 168 -26.75 4.29 1.62
C LEU A 168 -27.40 5.16 0.56
N VAL A 169 -26.59 5.90 -0.20
CA VAL A 169 -27.11 6.69 -1.32
C VAL A 169 -27.49 5.76 -2.47
N VAL A 170 -28.75 5.85 -2.88
CA VAL A 170 -29.27 5.15 -4.05
C VAL A 170 -28.76 5.85 -5.30
N ILE A 171 -27.86 5.18 -6.03
CA ILE A 171 -27.39 5.66 -7.34
C ILE A 171 -28.50 5.43 -8.36
N PRO A 172 -28.99 6.46 -9.07
CA PRO A 172 -30.01 6.30 -10.09
C PRO A 172 -29.59 5.28 -11.17
N GLY A 173 -30.42 4.28 -11.42
CA GLY A 173 -30.18 3.24 -12.44
C GLY A 173 -29.36 2.03 -11.97
N VAL A 174 -28.82 2.06 -10.75
CA VAL A 174 -28.24 0.88 -10.10
C VAL A 174 -29.26 0.35 -9.09
N PRO A 175 -29.64 -0.95 -9.16
CA PRO A 175 -30.49 -1.54 -8.14
C PRO A 175 -29.87 -1.33 -6.75
N ALA A 176 -30.59 -0.66 -5.86
CA ALA A 176 -30.10 -0.42 -4.51
C ALA A 176 -29.94 -1.76 -3.80
N GLU A 177 -28.72 -2.08 -3.39
CA GLU A 177 -28.50 -3.23 -2.51
C GLU A 177 -29.08 -2.90 -1.13
N PRO A 178 -29.86 -3.80 -0.53
CA PRO A 178 -30.38 -3.60 0.81
C PRO A 178 -29.22 -3.45 1.80
N GLY A 179 -29.09 -2.25 2.37
CA GLY A 179 -27.95 -1.94 3.22
C GLY A 179 -28.06 -0.59 3.92
N PHE A 180 -27.04 -0.30 4.71
CA PHE A 180 -26.84 0.96 5.41
C PHE A 180 -25.38 1.05 5.84
N TRP A 181 -24.97 2.22 6.31
CA TRP A 181 -23.73 2.34 7.05
C TRP A 181 -23.99 2.95 8.43
N ALA A 182 -23.10 2.73 9.37
CA ALA A 182 -23.20 3.19 10.73
C ALA A 182 -21.83 3.62 11.24
N GLU A 183 -21.79 4.58 12.17
CA GLU A 183 -20.54 5.07 12.76
C GLU A 183 -20.59 5.12 14.28
N ARG A 184 -19.44 4.83 14.91
CA ARG A 184 -19.23 4.94 16.36
C ARG A 184 -17.74 4.99 16.68
N ASP A 185 -17.31 5.97 17.47
CA ASP A 185 -15.93 6.07 17.99
C ASP A 185 -14.82 6.00 16.91
N GLY A 186 -15.06 6.59 15.73
CA GLY A 186 -14.13 6.56 14.61
C GLY A 186 -14.10 5.23 13.85
N LEU A 187 -15.05 4.32 14.11
CA LEU A 187 -15.32 3.14 13.30
C LEU A 187 -16.49 3.43 12.37
N VAL A 188 -16.43 2.83 11.18
CA VAL A 188 -17.50 2.82 10.20
C VAL A 188 -17.85 1.38 9.88
N LEU A 189 -19.12 1.03 10.03
CA LEU A 189 -19.68 -0.27 9.69
C LEU A 189 -20.57 -0.11 8.47
N GLU A 190 -20.28 -0.82 7.39
CA GLU A 190 -21.15 -0.92 6.22
C GLU A 190 -21.84 -2.27 6.24
N PHE A 191 -23.17 -2.29 6.27
CA PHE A 191 -23.98 -3.50 6.29
C PHE A 191 -24.61 -3.73 4.92
N SER A 192 -24.52 -4.96 4.42
CA SER A 192 -25.18 -5.41 3.21
C SER A 192 -25.87 -6.75 3.43
N ALA A 193 -27.02 -6.92 2.80
CA ALA A 193 -27.76 -8.17 2.82
C ALA A 193 -28.23 -8.48 1.40
N ARG A 194 -27.76 -9.59 0.85
CA ARG A 194 -28.08 -9.98 -0.53
C ARG A 194 -28.59 -11.41 -0.55
N TYR A 195 -29.82 -11.58 -1.03
CA TYR A 195 -30.48 -12.87 -1.18
C TYR A 195 -30.93 -13.04 -2.64
N TRP A 196 -30.60 -14.18 -3.23
CA TRP A 196 -30.99 -14.55 -4.58
C TRP A 196 -31.85 -15.81 -4.52
N PRO A 197 -33.19 -15.67 -4.57
CA PRO A 197 -34.05 -16.83 -4.63
C PRO A 197 -33.84 -17.60 -5.94
N ASP A 198 -34.15 -18.89 -5.92
CA ASP A 198 -34.20 -19.76 -7.10
C ASP A 198 -32.86 -20.04 -7.80
N LEU A 199 -31.73 -19.76 -7.13
CA LEU A 199 -30.44 -20.25 -7.59
C LEU A 199 -30.34 -21.79 -7.44
N PRO A 200 -29.64 -22.48 -8.34
CA PRO A 200 -29.33 -23.90 -8.19
C PRO A 200 -28.71 -24.21 -6.83
N ALA A 201 -28.94 -25.40 -6.29
CA ALA A 201 -28.45 -25.79 -4.95
C ALA A 201 -26.91 -25.76 -4.80
N TYR A 202 -26.18 -25.76 -5.92
CA TYR A 202 -24.72 -25.62 -5.91
C TYR A 202 -24.24 -24.16 -5.89
N ASP A 203 -25.11 -23.19 -6.17
CA ASP A 203 -24.81 -21.77 -6.10
C ASP A 203 -25.13 -21.20 -4.70
N SER A 204 -24.51 -20.08 -4.36
CA SER A 204 -24.78 -19.39 -3.10
C SER A 204 -26.10 -18.63 -3.19
N ASP A 205 -27.07 -18.93 -2.33
CA ASP A 205 -28.32 -18.17 -2.25
C ASP A 205 -28.14 -16.76 -1.65
N GLY A 206 -26.90 -16.40 -1.25
CA GLY A 206 -26.55 -15.09 -0.77
C GLY A 206 -25.79 -15.11 0.55
N HIS A 207 -25.71 -13.94 1.18
CA HIS A 207 -25.24 -13.80 2.57
C HIS A 207 -25.68 -12.45 3.15
N VAL A 208 -25.58 -12.36 4.48
CA VAL A 208 -25.56 -11.08 5.18
C VAL A 208 -24.13 -10.78 5.60
N ALA A 209 -23.67 -9.57 5.37
CA ALA A 209 -22.32 -9.14 5.72
C ALA A 209 -22.32 -7.76 6.35
N TYR A 210 -21.28 -7.51 7.15
CA TYR A 210 -20.86 -6.14 7.39
C TYR A 210 -19.35 -6.00 7.24
N SER A 211 -18.93 -4.88 6.68
CA SER A 211 -17.53 -4.47 6.61
C SER A 211 -17.29 -3.40 7.66
N LEU A 212 -16.33 -3.65 8.55
CA LEU A 212 -15.92 -2.72 9.59
C LEU A 212 -14.61 -2.05 9.18
N SER A 213 -14.60 -0.73 9.08
CA SER A 213 -13.46 0.09 8.71
C SER A 213 -13.22 1.21 9.71
N ARG A 214 -12.11 1.94 9.55
CA ARG A 214 -11.79 3.10 10.37
C ARG A 214 -12.12 4.38 9.61
N ALA A 215 -12.86 5.29 10.25
CA ALA A 215 -12.94 6.66 9.78
C ALA A 215 -11.56 7.30 9.92
N ALA A 216 -11.12 8.06 8.91
CA ALA A 216 -9.93 8.87 9.04
C ALA A 216 -10.17 9.91 10.15
N PRO A 217 -9.39 9.94 11.24
CA PRO A 217 -9.60 10.92 12.30
C PRO A 217 -9.45 12.34 11.75
N GLU A 218 -10.29 13.28 12.21
CA GLU A 218 -10.23 14.65 11.69
C GLU A 218 -8.85 15.29 11.82
N TRP A 219 -8.08 14.94 12.85
CA TRP A 219 -6.74 15.49 13.06
C TRP A 219 -5.74 15.04 11.99
N MET A 220 -6.02 13.94 11.28
CA MET A 220 -5.15 13.40 10.24
C MET A 220 -4.97 14.37 9.07
N ARG A 221 -5.96 15.23 8.80
CA ARG A 221 -5.83 16.31 7.81
C ARG A 221 -4.68 17.27 8.14
N TRP A 222 -4.34 17.40 9.42
CA TRP A 222 -3.23 18.22 9.89
C TRP A 222 -1.89 17.49 9.86
N ALA A 223 -1.87 16.16 9.82
CA ALA A 223 -0.63 15.40 9.75
C ALA A 223 0.11 15.64 8.42
N ALA A 224 -0.60 15.98 7.34
CA ALA A 224 0.00 16.33 6.06
C ALA A 224 0.78 17.67 6.11
N LEU A 225 0.35 18.61 6.96
CA LEU A 225 0.92 19.96 7.04
C LEU A 225 2.41 20.02 7.41
N PRO A 226 2.95 19.22 8.34
CA PRO A 226 4.39 19.20 8.58
C PRO A 226 5.16 18.39 7.52
N GLY A 227 4.55 17.32 6.99
CA GLY A 227 5.17 16.47 5.98
C GLY A 227 5.43 17.21 4.67
N ALA A 228 4.48 18.04 4.23
CA ALA A 228 4.57 18.73 2.96
C ALA A 228 5.74 19.74 2.88
N PRO A 229 5.89 20.72 3.78
CA PRO A 229 7.05 21.60 3.81
C PRO A 229 8.36 20.81 3.92
N ALA A 230 8.42 19.76 4.75
CA ALA A 230 9.61 18.94 4.89
C ALA A 230 9.99 18.25 3.57
N GLY A 231 9.02 17.61 2.90
CA GLY A 231 9.23 16.99 1.60
C GLY A 231 9.61 17.98 0.51
N ALA A 232 9.00 19.17 0.49
CA ALA A 232 9.35 20.25 -0.44
C ALA A 232 10.81 20.70 -0.27
N VAL A 233 11.24 20.91 0.98
CA VAL A 233 12.62 21.30 1.31
C VAL A 233 13.60 20.21 0.89
N VAL A 234 13.31 18.94 1.20
CA VAL A 234 14.16 17.81 0.79
C VAL A 234 14.28 17.75 -0.73
N ALA A 235 13.17 17.83 -1.45
CA ALA A 235 13.14 17.77 -2.91
C ALA A 235 13.88 18.95 -3.54
N PHE A 236 13.74 20.17 -3.01
CA PHE A 236 14.49 21.34 -3.43
C PHE A 236 16.00 21.15 -3.27
N LEU A 237 16.44 20.68 -2.10
CA LEU A 237 17.85 20.47 -1.81
C LEU A 237 18.46 19.39 -2.71
N VAL A 238 17.71 18.30 -2.94
CA VAL A 238 18.10 17.24 -3.88
C VAL A 238 18.20 17.77 -5.30
N PHE A 239 17.17 18.46 -5.79
CA PHE A 239 17.15 19.03 -7.13
C PHE A 239 18.31 20.01 -7.35
N GLY A 240 18.51 20.93 -6.41
CA GLY A 240 19.59 21.89 -6.48
C GLY A 240 20.97 21.23 -6.44
N TRP A 241 21.15 20.16 -5.67
CA TRP A 241 22.38 19.36 -5.67
C TRP A 241 22.63 18.67 -7.02
N VAL A 242 21.60 18.05 -7.62
CA VAL A 242 21.67 17.42 -8.95
C VAL A 242 21.98 18.46 -10.03
N SER A 243 21.27 19.58 -10.02
CA SER A 243 21.46 20.68 -10.98
C SER A 243 22.89 21.21 -10.94
N ARG A 244 23.48 21.38 -9.75
CA ARG A 244 24.86 21.86 -9.60
C ARG A 244 25.89 20.87 -10.12
N ARG A 245 25.70 19.57 -9.85
CA ARG A 245 26.57 18.48 -10.30
C ARG A 245 26.61 18.36 -11.81
N THR A 246 25.49 18.65 -12.45
CA THR A 246 25.33 18.52 -13.89
C THR A 246 25.78 19.77 -14.66
N GLU A 247 26.01 20.90 -13.98
CA GLU A 247 26.42 22.19 -14.58
C GLU A 247 27.83 22.17 -15.21
N HIS A 248 28.70 21.22 -14.85
CA HIS A 248 30.15 21.25 -15.15
C HIS A 248 30.63 20.27 -16.25
N GLY A 249 29.78 19.85 -17.20
CA GLY A 249 30.22 19.07 -18.36
C GLY A 249 29.20 19.05 -19.50
N ASP A 250 29.49 18.31 -20.58
CA ASP A 250 28.53 17.90 -21.64
C ASP A 250 27.46 16.93 -21.08
N SER A 251 26.94 17.26 -19.90
CA SER A 251 26.05 16.44 -19.11
C SER A 251 24.66 16.45 -19.74
N PRO A 252 23.95 15.31 -19.76
CA PRO A 252 22.64 15.18 -20.38
C PRO A 252 21.55 15.83 -19.51
N ILE A 253 21.73 17.08 -19.08
CA ILE A 253 20.73 17.89 -18.35
C ILE A 253 19.42 17.94 -19.13
N GLY A 254 19.48 18.03 -20.46
CA GLY A 254 18.29 18.01 -21.31
C GLY A 254 17.53 16.68 -21.21
N LEU A 255 18.26 15.54 -21.16
CA LEU A 255 17.67 14.21 -21.03
C LEU A 255 17.07 14.01 -19.63
N LEU A 256 17.79 14.41 -18.59
CA LEU A 256 17.30 14.38 -17.21
C LEU A 256 16.07 15.29 -17.06
N ALA A 257 16.11 16.52 -17.60
CA ALA A 257 14.95 17.42 -17.59
C ALA A 257 13.75 16.81 -18.35
N MET A 258 13.96 16.15 -19.49
CA MET A 258 12.90 15.43 -20.21
C MET A 258 12.29 14.31 -19.38
N ILE A 259 13.14 13.53 -18.69
CA ILE A 259 12.72 12.46 -17.78
C ILE A 259 11.81 13.01 -16.67
N TRP A 260 12.09 14.21 -16.15
CA TRP A 260 11.28 14.84 -15.12
C TRP A 260 10.02 15.55 -15.64
N VAL A 261 10.07 16.10 -16.85
CA VAL A 261 8.97 16.87 -17.45
C VAL A 261 7.88 15.96 -18.00
N LEU A 262 8.22 14.77 -18.51
CA LEU A 262 7.23 13.86 -19.10
C LEU A 262 6.18 13.31 -18.12
N PRO A 263 6.53 12.80 -16.91
CA PRO A 263 5.54 12.29 -15.96
C PRO A 263 4.78 13.43 -15.24
N LEU A 264 5.26 14.66 -15.38
CA LEU A 264 4.82 15.78 -14.59
C LEU A 264 3.34 16.17 -14.76
N PRO A 265 2.80 16.30 -16.00
CA PRO A 265 1.40 16.64 -16.18
C PRO A 265 0.50 15.55 -15.61
N LEU A 266 0.94 14.29 -15.69
CA LEU A 266 0.23 13.17 -15.09
C LEU A 266 0.20 13.32 -13.57
N VAL A 267 1.34 13.53 -12.91
CA VAL A 267 1.36 13.69 -11.45
C VAL A 267 0.57 14.92 -10.99
N LEU A 268 0.60 16.03 -11.72
CA LEU A 268 -0.21 17.21 -11.40
C LEU A 268 -1.71 16.96 -11.59
N LEU A 269 -2.10 16.29 -12.69
CA LEU A 269 -3.49 15.91 -12.93
C LEU A 269 -4.02 15.00 -11.82
N PHE A 270 -3.26 13.97 -11.47
CA PHE A 270 -3.64 13.04 -10.43
C PHE A 270 -3.57 13.64 -9.02
N GLY A 271 -2.57 14.49 -8.75
CA GLY A 271 -2.48 15.24 -7.50
C GLY A 271 -3.67 16.19 -7.34
N TRP A 272 -4.12 16.81 -8.43
CA TRP A 272 -5.34 17.61 -8.44
C TRP A 272 -6.59 16.78 -8.14
N GLU A 273 -6.76 15.61 -8.76
CA GLU A 273 -7.88 14.71 -8.46
C GLU A 273 -7.88 14.26 -6.99
N ALA A 274 -6.71 13.91 -6.45
CA ALA A 274 -6.58 13.56 -5.04
C ALA A 274 -6.95 14.72 -4.10
N VAL A 275 -6.50 15.94 -4.42
CA VAL A 275 -6.87 17.16 -3.66
C VAL A 275 -8.35 17.47 -3.79
N ARG A 276 -8.94 17.29 -4.97
CA ARG A 276 -10.37 17.50 -5.25
C ARG A 276 -11.22 16.56 -4.40
N ILE A 277 -10.93 15.26 -4.42
CA ILE A 277 -11.61 14.23 -3.61
C ILE A 277 -11.48 14.58 -2.12
N TRP A 278 -10.28 14.94 -1.68
CA TRP A 278 -10.04 15.30 -0.28
C TRP A 278 -10.78 16.58 0.15
N TRP A 279 -10.82 17.60 -0.70
CA TRP A 279 -11.39 18.91 -0.39
C TRP A 279 -12.91 18.91 -0.37
N HIS A 280 -13.55 18.14 -1.27
CA HIS A 280 -15.01 18.06 -1.32
C HIS A 280 -15.62 17.20 -0.23
N GLY A 281 -14.79 16.55 0.61
CA GLY A 281 -15.24 15.62 1.62
C GLY A 281 -15.83 14.35 1.00
N PRO A 282 -16.25 13.38 1.83
CA PRO A 282 -17.04 12.27 1.32
C PRO A 282 -18.28 12.80 0.61
N GLU A 283 -18.58 12.25 -0.57
CA GLU A 283 -19.89 12.45 -1.18
C GLU A 283 -20.98 12.05 -0.17
N PRO A 284 -22.12 12.77 -0.11
CA PRO A 284 -23.24 12.37 0.74
C PRO A 284 -23.56 10.90 0.52
N GLY A 285 -23.62 10.11 1.60
CA GLY A 285 -23.91 8.68 1.53
C GLY A 285 -22.71 7.75 1.35
N TYR A 286 -21.50 8.27 1.16
CA TYR A 286 -20.28 7.48 1.21
C TYR A 286 -19.55 7.70 2.54
N PRO A 287 -18.96 6.65 3.11
CA PRO A 287 -18.22 6.81 4.35
C PRO A 287 -16.92 7.63 4.15
N PRO A 288 -16.46 8.38 5.16
CA PRO A 288 -15.26 9.24 5.10
C PRO A 288 -13.94 8.43 5.15
N VAL A 289 -13.81 7.42 4.28
CA VAL A 289 -12.77 6.38 4.45
C VAL A 289 -11.52 6.62 3.61
N ILE A 290 -11.58 7.46 2.57
CA ILE A 290 -10.47 7.60 1.62
C ILE A 290 -9.43 8.58 2.17
N PRO A 291 -8.25 8.14 2.65
CA PRO A 291 -7.15 9.03 2.99
C PRO A 291 -6.68 9.73 1.70
N PHE A 292 -6.33 11.01 1.77
CA PHE A 292 -5.90 11.76 0.57
C PHE A 292 -4.70 11.14 -0.18
N TRP A 293 -3.90 10.31 0.49
CA TRP A 293 -2.75 9.65 -0.11
C TRP A 293 -3.11 8.42 -0.94
N GLN A 294 -4.28 7.82 -0.71
CA GLN A 294 -4.68 6.55 -1.30
C GLN A 294 -4.72 6.56 -2.83
N PRO A 295 -5.30 7.58 -3.50
CA PRO A 295 -5.26 7.65 -4.95
C PRO A 295 -3.86 7.54 -5.55
N LEU A 296 -2.82 7.94 -4.79
CA LEU A 296 -1.46 8.13 -5.31
C LEU A 296 -0.53 6.97 -5.07
N VAL A 297 -0.83 6.16 -4.07
CA VAL A 297 0.00 5.01 -3.75
C VAL A 297 -0.57 3.75 -4.40
N TYR A 298 -1.90 3.71 -4.60
CA TYR A 298 -2.60 2.48 -4.94
C TYR A 298 -3.57 2.60 -6.13
N ASP A 299 -4.11 3.79 -6.41
CA ASP A 299 -5.04 3.93 -7.54
C ASP A 299 -4.31 4.27 -8.86
N PHE A 300 -5.02 4.68 -9.92
CA PHE A 300 -4.44 5.04 -11.23
C PHE A 300 -3.22 6.00 -11.16
N ALA A 301 -3.04 6.75 -10.07
CA ALA A 301 -1.90 7.63 -9.85
C ALA A 301 -0.66 6.96 -9.20
N ALA A 302 -0.77 5.70 -8.78
CA ALA A 302 0.32 4.86 -8.30
C ALA A 302 1.43 4.74 -9.34
N GLY A 303 1.09 4.38 -10.58
CA GLY A 303 2.04 4.25 -11.69
C GLY A 303 2.89 5.52 -11.91
N PRO A 304 2.27 6.70 -12.11
CA PRO A 304 2.98 7.97 -12.21
C PRO A 304 3.81 8.34 -10.97
N THR A 305 3.32 8.03 -9.76
CA THR A 305 4.04 8.31 -8.51
C THR A 305 5.28 7.40 -8.38
N TYR A 306 5.15 6.11 -8.65
CA TYR A 306 6.29 5.19 -8.70
C TYR A 306 7.26 5.57 -9.81
N ALA A 307 6.78 5.90 -11.00
CA ALA A 307 7.63 6.40 -12.08
C ALA A 307 8.41 7.64 -11.62
N LEU A 308 7.78 8.61 -10.98
CA LEU A 308 8.46 9.78 -10.44
C LEU A 308 9.52 9.39 -9.40
N ILE A 309 9.21 8.48 -8.46
CA ILE A 309 10.16 7.99 -7.45
C ILE A 309 11.37 7.31 -8.11
N PHE A 310 11.14 6.40 -9.07
CA PHE A 310 12.19 5.69 -9.79
C PHE A 310 13.05 6.62 -10.63
N LEU A 311 12.43 7.59 -11.29
CA LEU A 311 13.15 8.61 -12.08
C LEU A 311 13.95 9.56 -11.17
N THR A 312 13.43 9.86 -9.98
CA THR A 312 14.15 10.62 -8.94
C THR A 312 15.38 9.86 -8.47
N LEU A 313 15.22 8.57 -8.15
CA LEU A 313 16.30 7.68 -7.75
C LEU A 313 17.34 7.52 -8.87
N GLY A 314 16.89 7.36 -10.12
CA GLY A 314 17.76 7.29 -11.29
C GLY A 314 18.58 8.58 -11.47
N ALA A 315 17.95 9.74 -11.36
CA ALA A 315 18.63 11.04 -11.42
C ALA A 315 19.65 11.22 -10.28
N LEU A 316 19.30 10.80 -9.06
CA LEU A 316 20.19 10.78 -7.90
C LEU A 316 21.41 9.88 -8.13
N LEU A 317 21.22 8.68 -8.68
CA LEU A 317 22.29 7.74 -8.98
C LEU A 317 23.24 8.29 -10.06
N ILE A 318 22.70 8.89 -11.13
CA ILE A 318 23.49 9.52 -12.19
C ILE A 318 24.30 10.70 -11.62
N ALA A 319 23.69 11.56 -10.82
CA ALA A 319 24.38 12.70 -10.19
C ALA A 319 25.42 12.28 -9.13
N ALA A 320 25.19 11.14 -8.45
CA ALA A 320 26.16 10.53 -7.55
C ALA A 320 27.36 9.93 -8.31
N ALA A 321 27.11 9.31 -9.46
CA ALA A 321 28.14 8.74 -10.34
C ALA A 321 29.03 9.82 -11.00
N GLN A 322 28.51 11.04 -11.22
CA GLN A 322 29.27 12.16 -11.78
C GLN A 322 30.25 12.85 -10.81
N ARG A 323 30.62 12.24 -9.67
CA ARG A 323 31.74 12.78 -8.87
C ARG A 323 33.05 12.67 -9.67
N PRO A 324 33.97 13.65 -9.58
CA PRO A 324 35.39 13.43 -9.80
C PRO A 324 35.94 12.65 -8.60
N PHE A 325 35.43 11.45 -8.35
CA PHE A 325 36.30 10.47 -7.70
C PHE A 325 37.33 10.07 -8.75
N PRO A 326 38.59 9.82 -8.38
CA PRO A 326 39.48 9.00 -9.19
C PRO A 326 38.98 7.54 -9.18
N PHE A 327 37.70 7.33 -9.50
CA PHE A 327 37.25 6.06 -10.00
C PHE A 327 37.80 5.97 -11.41
N PRO A 328 38.67 4.99 -11.71
CA PRO A 328 39.23 4.86 -13.03
C PRO A 328 38.08 4.66 -14.00
N VAL A 329 37.69 5.71 -14.72
CA VAL A 329 36.72 5.66 -15.82
C VAL A 329 37.18 4.62 -16.86
N ALA A 330 38.50 4.38 -16.93
CA ALA A 330 39.11 3.27 -17.66
C ALA A 330 38.57 1.87 -17.27
N LEU A 331 38.10 1.65 -16.03
CA LEU A 331 37.64 0.35 -15.54
C LEU A 331 36.14 0.13 -15.82
N VAL A 332 35.34 1.19 -15.80
CA VAL A 332 33.93 1.17 -16.23
C VAL A 332 33.82 1.10 -17.75
N ALA A 333 34.63 1.89 -18.47
CA ALA A 333 34.69 1.86 -19.93
C ALA A 333 35.23 0.53 -20.48
N ARG A 334 36.09 -0.17 -19.73
CA ARG A 334 36.55 -1.52 -20.11
C ARG A 334 35.50 -2.61 -19.90
N HIS A 335 34.53 -2.42 -19.00
CA HIS A 335 33.55 -3.46 -18.65
C HIS A 335 32.12 -2.93 -18.40
N PRO A 336 31.47 -2.29 -19.39
CA PRO A 336 30.10 -1.79 -19.25
C PRO A 336 29.09 -2.90 -18.91
N ARG A 337 29.35 -4.13 -19.38
CA ARG A 337 28.55 -5.33 -19.07
C ARG A 337 28.56 -5.70 -17.58
N ARG A 338 29.66 -5.47 -16.84
CA ARG A 338 29.73 -5.83 -15.41
C ARG A 338 28.95 -4.87 -14.53
N TRP A 339 28.84 -3.61 -14.93
CA TRP A 339 28.04 -2.61 -14.21
C TRP A 339 26.55 -2.73 -14.47
N LEU A 340 26.16 -2.97 -15.72
CA LEU A 340 24.77 -3.35 -16.04
C LEU A 340 24.38 -4.64 -15.33
N ALA A 341 25.28 -5.63 -15.24
CA ALA A 341 25.05 -6.83 -14.45
C ALA A 341 24.90 -6.51 -12.96
N GLY A 342 25.72 -5.64 -12.36
CA GLY A 342 25.60 -5.26 -10.96
C GLY A 342 24.30 -4.54 -10.63
N ALA A 343 23.88 -3.58 -11.47
CA ALA A 343 22.60 -2.88 -11.32
C ALA A 343 21.40 -3.82 -11.52
N ALA A 344 21.47 -4.70 -12.52
CA ALA A 344 20.49 -5.76 -12.72
C ALA A 344 20.46 -6.72 -11.52
N THR A 345 21.61 -7.05 -10.91
CA THR A 345 21.66 -7.92 -9.72
C THR A 345 21.01 -7.26 -8.51
N VAL A 346 21.15 -5.95 -8.32
CA VAL A 346 20.47 -5.24 -7.22
C VAL A 346 18.95 -5.17 -7.43
N LEU A 347 18.50 -4.92 -8.66
CA LEU A 347 17.07 -4.94 -9.02
C LEU A 347 16.48 -6.36 -8.90
N VAL A 348 17.22 -7.38 -9.35
CA VAL A 348 16.83 -8.79 -9.22
C VAL A 348 16.87 -9.23 -7.76
N ALA A 349 17.83 -8.80 -6.95
CA ALA A 349 17.86 -9.12 -5.52
C ALA A 349 16.73 -8.43 -4.74
N ALA A 350 16.36 -7.19 -5.10
CA ALA A 350 15.21 -6.51 -4.54
C ALA A 350 13.88 -7.19 -4.93
N GLY A 351 13.78 -7.70 -6.17
CA GLY A 351 12.65 -8.52 -6.61
C GLY A 351 12.65 -9.94 -6.00
N ALA A 352 13.82 -10.56 -5.82
CA ALA A 352 13.96 -11.90 -5.28
C ALA A 352 13.79 -11.95 -3.76
N GLY A 353 14.13 -10.88 -3.03
CA GLY A 353 13.81 -10.75 -1.59
C GLY A 353 12.31 -10.74 -1.31
N TRP A 354 11.50 -10.30 -2.30
CA TRP A 354 10.05 -10.43 -2.29
C TRP A 354 9.58 -11.88 -2.51
N ALA A 355 10.33 -12.68 -3.28
CA ALA A 355 10.01 -14.08 -3.58
C ALA A 355 10.55 -15.09 -2.55
N ALA A 356 11.59 -14.72 -1.78
CA ALA A 356 12.31 -15.64 -0.88
C ALA A 356 11.60 -15.91 0.46
N GLY A 357 10.41 -15.34 0.70
CA GLY A 357 9.65 -15.50 1.95
C GLY A 357 8.91 -16.84 2.12
N ALA A 358 8.98 -17.78 1.18
CA ALA A 358 8.01 -18.88 1.08
C ALA A 358 8.57 -20.31 1.01
N ILE A 359 9.83 -20.57 1.37
CA ILE A 359 10.38 -21.94 1.32
C ILE A 359 10.24 -22.62 2.69
N GLY A 360 9.06 -23.20 2.94
CA GLY A 360 8.85 -24.17 4.02
C GLY A 360 9.31 -25.59 3.60
N PRO A 361 9.60 -26.49 4.55
CA PRO A 361 9.81 -27.89 4.23
C PRO A 361 8.56 -28.51 3.57
N CYS A 362 8.73 -29.39 2.60
CA CYS A 362 7.64 -30.18 2.03
C CYS A 362 7.32 -31.36 2.99
N ASP A 363 6.05 -31.63 3.25
CA ASP A 363 5.57 -32.86 3.93
C ASP A 363 5.83 -34.07 2.99
N PRO A 364 6.01 -35.32 3.48
CA PRO A 364 6.30 -36.50 2.65
C PRO A 364 5.25 -36.78 1.57
N ASP A 365 4.04 -36.26 1.74
CA ASP A 365 2.93 -36.40 0.78
C ASP A 365 2.99 -35.37 -0.37
N GLY A 366 4.06 -34.56 -0.44
CA GLY A 366 4.26 -33.55 -1.48
C GLY A 366 3.45 -32.27 -1.31
N VAL A 367 2.71 -32.16 -0.19
CA VAL A 367 1.95 -30.97 0.20
C VAL A 367 2.86 -30.08 1.06
N PRO A 368 2.91 -28.75 0.85
CA PRO A 368 3.65 -27.85 1.75
C PRO A 368 3.12 -27.95 3.19
N ASP A 369 4.02 -27.84 4.18
CA ASP A 369 3.64 -27.77 5.59
C ASP A 369 2.55 -26.72 5.83
N GLN A 370 1.57 -27.03 6.69
CA GLN A 370 0.55 -26.05 7.04
C GLN A 370 1.19 -24.83 7.71
N PRO A 371 0.85 -23.60 7.29
CA PRO A 371 1.20 -22.43 8.07
C PRO A 371 0.57 -22.59 9.46
N ALA A 372 1.25 -22.06 10.49
CA ALA A 372 0.74 -22.09 11.85
C ALA A 372 -0.70 -21.55 11.89
N VAL A 373 -1.56 -22.08 12.78
CA VAL A 373 -2.99 -21.71 12.90
C VAL A 373 -3.20 -20.19 12.94
N ALA A 374 -2.28 -19.43 13.52
CA ALA A 374 -2.29 -17.97 13.50
C ALA A 374 -2.18 -17.39 12.08
N ALA A 375 -1.24 -17.87 11.27
CA ALA A 375 -1.09 -17.44 9.87
C ALA A 375 -2.28 -17.85 9.00
N ALA A 376 -2.93 -18.99 9.31
CA ALA A 376 -4.15 -19.41 8.61
C ALA A 376 -5.38 -18.53 8.91
N ARG A 377 -5.42 -17.87 10.08
CA ARG A 377 -6.50 -16.94 10.43
C ARG A 377 -6.41 -15.63 9.65
N ASP A 378 -5.18 -15.18 9.41
CA ASP A 378 -4.93 -13.89 8.76
C ASP A 378 -4.72 -14.02 7.24
N GLY A 379 -4.64 -15.27 6.74
CA GLY A 379 -4.48 -15.58 5.32
C GLY A 379 -5.71 -15.22 4.49
N THR A 380 -5.48 -14.55 3.36
CA THR A 380 -6.48 -14.27 2.31
C THR A 380 -6.40 -15.28 1.16
N THR A 381 -5.58 -16.31 1.31
CA THR A 381 -5.35 -17.34 0.31
C THR A 381 -5.51 -18.73 0.91
N ALA A 382 -5.91 -19.67 0.09
CA ALA A 382 -5.92 -21.09 0.42
C ALA A 382 -5.66 -21.92 -0.84
N ARG A 383 -5.40 -23.20 -0.62
CA ARG A 383 -5.35 -24.21 -1.67
C ARG A 383 -6.31 -25.33 -1.37
N VAL A 384 -7.10 -25.71 -2.37
CA VAL A 384 -7.96 -26.89 -2.35
C VAL A 384 -7.31 -27.94 -3.25
N TYR A 385 -6.68 -28.93 -2.65
CA TYR A 385 -6.08 -30.05 -3.37
C TYR A 385 -7.16 -31.04 -3.78
N VAL A 386 -7.11 -31.46 -5.05
CA VAL A 386 -8.13 -32.27 -5.69
C VAL A 386 -7.52 -33.59 -6.15
N ASP A 387 -8.25 -34.68 -5.94
CA ASP A 387 -7.86 -36.03 -6.37
C ASP A 387 -7.62 -36.00 -7.89
N PRO A 388 -6.46 -36.47 -8.39
CA PRO A 388 -6.20 -36.57 -9.82
C PRO A 388 -7.26 -37.39 -10.58
N ALA A 389 -7.97 -38.29 -9.91
CA ALA A 389 -9.06 -39.08 -10.47
C ALA A 389 -10.43 -38.36 -10.49
N ALA A 390 -10.52 -37.14 -9.93
CA ALA A 390 -11.77 -36.39 -9.88
C ALA A 390 -12.29 -36.06 -11.28
N THR A 391 -13.58 -36.33 -11.51
CA THR A 391 -14.27 -36.02 -12.78
C THR A 391 -14.41 -34.51 -12.98
N GLU A 392 -14.73 -34.08 -14.20
CA GLU A 392 -15.03 -32.67 -14.48
C GLU A 392 -16.21 -32.15 -13.66
N ASP A 393 -17.26 -32.96 -13.51
CA ASP A 393 -18.41 -32.61 -12.68
C ASP A 393 -18.02 -32.42 -11.20
N GLN A 394 -17.17 -33.30 -10.66
CA GLN A 394 -16.64 -33.16 -9.30
C GLN A 394 -15.83 -31.87 -9.15
N ARG A 395 -14.98 -31.54 -10.13
CA ARG A 395 -14.23 -30.27 -10.12
C ARG A 395 -15.15 -29.05 -10.17
N ASN A 396 -16.21 -29.10 -10.97
CA ASN A 396 -17.19 -28.01 -11.07
C ASN A 396 -17.95 -27.83 -9.75
N LEU A 397 -18.29 -28.93 -9.05
CA LEU A 397 -18.89 -28.87 -7.71
C LEU A 397 -17.93 -28.26 -6.68
N ILE A 398 -16.65 -28.65 -6.70
CA ILE A 398 -15.62 -28.06 -5.85
C ILE A 398 -15.47 -26.56 -6.13
N GLN A 399 -15.42 -26.16 -7.40
CA GLN A 399 -15.35 -24.74 -7.78
C GLN A 399 -16.60 -23.96 -7.32
N ALA A 400 -17.78 -24.54 -7.47
CA ALA A 400 -19.02 -23.94 -6.97
C ALA A 400 -19.00 -23.80 -5.44
N ALA A 401 -18.51 -24.81 -4.72
CA ALA A 401 -18.33 -24.77 -3.26
C ALA A 401 -17.34 -23.69 -2.80
N ILE A 402 -16.24 -23.51 -3.55
CA ILE A 402 -15.31 -22.39 -3.33
C ILE A 402 -16.02 -21.04 -3.52
N GLY A 403 -16.85 -20.93 -4.57
CA GLY A 403 -17.68 -19.75 -4.82
C GLY A 403 -18.69 -19.48 -3.71
N ARG A 404 -19.32 -20.51 -3.14
CA ARG A 404 -20.21 -20.38 -1.96
C ARG A 404 -19.48 -19.89 -0.72
N ALA A 405 -18.22 -20.30 -0.55
CA ALA A 405 -17.34 -19.76 0.47
C ALA A 405 -16.84 -18.33 0.17
N GLY A 406 -17.27 -17.71 -0.94
CA GLY A 406 -16.87 -16.35 -1.34
C GLY A 406 -15.46 -16.24 -1.91
N GLY A 407 -14.83 -17.37 -2.26
CA GLY A 407 -13.48 -17.41 -2.81
C GLY A 407 -13.49 -17.33 -4.34
N LEU A 408 -12.45 -16.70 -4.89
CA LEU A 408 -12.11 -16.80 -6.31
C LEU A 408 -11.19 -17.99 -6.52
N ALA A 409 -11.61 -18.93 -7.35
CA ALA A 409 -10.87 -20.16 -7.64
C ALA A 409 -10.09 -20.04 -8.96
N GLU A 410 -8.78 -20.31 -8.91
CA GLU A 410 -7.92 -20.51 -10.08
C GLU A 410 -7.47 -21.97 -10.12
N TRP A 411 -7.76 -22.68 -11.20
CA TRP A 411 -7.43 -24.10 -11.33
C TRP A 411 -5.98 -24.32 -11.79
N HIS A 412 -5.28 -25.20 -11.10
CA HIS A 412 -3.93 -25.67 -11.39
C HIS A 412 -3.91 -27.20 -11.40
N GLY A 413 -4.38 -27.79 -12.50
CA GLY A 413 -4.26 -29.22 -12.77
C GLY A 413 -3.55 -29.43 -14.09
N THR A 414 -2.87 -30.57 -14.23
CA THR A 414 -2.01 -30.92 -15.37
C THR A 414 -2.70 -30.69 -16.72
N GLU A 415 -2.51 -29.51 -17.32
CA GLU A 415 -2.49 -29.40 -18.78
C GLU A 415 -1.30 -30.25 -19.23
N THR A 416 -1.60 -31.45 -19.68
CA THR A 416 -0.66 -32.47 -20.13
C THR A 416 0.07 -32.05 -21.43
N ARG A 417 0.90 -31.01 -21.38
CA ARG A 417 1.82 -30.69 -22.48
C ARG A 417 3.29 -30.52 -22.08
N ASP A 418 3.60 -30.03 -20.87
CA ASP A 418 4.96 -29.58 -20.57
C ASP A 418 5.67 -30.27 -19.38
N GLY A 419 5.13 -31.39 -18.87
CA GLY A 419 5.73 -32.17 -17.77
C GLY A 419 5.19 -31.79 -16.38
N PRO A 420 5.70 -32.39 -15.29
CA PRO A 420 5.24 -32.08 -13.94
C PRO A 420 5.49 -30.61 -13.63
N THR A 421 4.44 -29.86 -13.33
CA THR A 421 4.53 -28.48 -12.85
C THR A 421 5.23 -28.50 -11.49
N THR A 422 6.50 -28.13 -11.45
CA THR A 422 7.14 -27.80 -10.17
C THR A 422 6.52 -26.50 -9.68
N LEU A 423 5.95 -26.52 -8.47
CA LEU A 423 5.54 -25.28 -7.81
C LEU A 423 6.72 -24.30 -7.79
N SER A 424 6.43 -23.00 -7.69
CA SER A 424 7.42 -21.94 -7.43
C SER A 424 8.32 -22.21 -6.22
N VAL A 425 7.91 -23.16 -5.36
CA VAL A 425 8.58 -23.59 -4.13
C VAL A 425 9.45 -24.85 -4.30
N GLY A 426 9.54 -25.43 -5.50
CA GLY A 426 10.42 -26.57 -5.79
C GLY A 426 9.92 -27.95 -5.36
N CYS A 427 8.74 -28.07 -4.74
CA CYS A 427 8.10 -29.37 -4.50
C CYS A 427 7.43 -29.86 -5.81
N PRO A 428 7.68 -31.10 -6.27
CA PRO A 428 6.93 -31.71 -7.36
C PRO A 428 5.54 -32.07 -6.86
N VAL A 429 4.55 -31.21 -7.11
CA VAL A 429 3.16 -31.50 -6.77
C VAL A 429 2.53 -32.21 -7.95
N THR A 430 2.19 -33.48 -7.76
CA THR A 430 1.47 -34.28 -8.78
C THR A 430 -0.04 -34.16 -8.66
N THR A 431 -0.53 -33.59 -7.56
CA THR A 431 -1.95 -33.49 -7.23
C THR A 431 -2.49 -32.17 -7.73
N PRO A 432 -3.51 -32.12 -8.62
CA PRO A 432 -4.17 -30.89 -9.03
C PRO A 432 -4.70 -30.08 -7.85
N TRP A 433 -4.80 -28.75 -7.97
CA TRP A 433 -5.38 -27.90 -6.93
C TRP A 433 -6.11 -26.68 -7.50
N PHE A 434 -6.94 -26.06 -6.67
CA PHE A 434 -7.38 -24.67 -6.86
C PHE A 434 -6.57 -23.77 -5.95
N ASP A 435 -5.99 -22.69 -6.49
CA ASP A 435 -5.62 -21.53 -5.69
C ASP A 435 -6.90 -20.73 -5.41
N VAL A 436 -7.17 -20.48 -4.14
CA VAL A 436 -8.36 -19.76 -3.68
C VAL A 436 -7.91 -18.45 -3.08
N THR A 437 -8.50 -17.35 -3.52
CA THR A 437 -8.23 -16.02 -2.98
C THR A 437 -9.52 -15.37 -2.47
N TRP A 438 -9.40 -14.64 -1.38
CA TRP A 438 -10.47 -13.82 -0.82
C TRP A 438 -10.01 -12.38 -0.68
N THR A 439 -10.97 -11.47 -0.66
CA THR A 439 -10.77 -10.08 -0.24
C THR A 439 -10.77 -9.95 1.30
N VAL A 440 -11.12 -11.01 2.02
CA VAL A 440 -11.37 -11.01 3.47
C VAL A 440 -10.56 -12.13 4.14
N PRO A 441 -9.83 -11.85 5.25
CA PRO A 441 -9.17 -12.88 6.04
C PRO A 441 -10.18 -13.74 6.82
N GLY A 442 -9.73 -14.85 7.41
CA GLY A 442 -10.57 -15.72 8.25
C GLY A 442 -11.60 -16.57 7.49
N MET A 443 -11.47 -16.67 6.16
CA MET A 443 -12.43 -17.36 5.30
C MET A 443 -12.16 -18.87 5.13
N VAL A 444 -10.98 -19.34 5.55
CA VAL A 444 -10.57 -20.74 5.38
C VAL A 444 -11.50 -21.72 6.10
N ASP A 445 -12.04 -21.35 7.26
CA ASP A 445 -12.97 -22.22 8.00
C ASP A 445 -14.31 -22.34 7.27
N ARG A 446 -14.79 -21.26 6.63
CA ARG A 446 -15.95 -21.33 5.74
C ARG A 446 -15.67 -22.21 4.54
N LEU A 447 -14.49 -22.09 3.94
CA LEU A 447 -14.09 -22.94 2.82
C LEU A 447 -14.08 -24.42 3.20
N ARG A 448 -13.54 -24.75 4.37
CA ARG A 448 -13.58 -26.12 4.90
C ARG A 448 -15.00 -26.61 5.10
N HIS A 449 -15.88 -25.76 5.62
CA HIS A 449 -17.28 -26.11 5.80
C HIS A 449 -18.01 -26.35 4.46
N GLN A 450 -17.77 -25.52 3.46
CA GLN A 450 -18.47 -25.56 2.18
C GLN A 450 -17.91 -26.60 1.19
N ALA A 451 -16.59 -26.78 1.18
CA ALA A 451 -15.89 -27.59 0.19
C ALA A 451 -15.22 -28.85 0.78
N GLY A 452 -15.07 -28.95 2.10
CA GLY A 452 -14.32 -30.05 2.72
C GLY A 452 -14.92 -31.43 2.49
N ASP A 453 -16.25 -31.51 2.32
CA ASP A 453 -16.99 -32.76 2.10
C ASP A 453 -17.31 -33.00 0.60
N GLU A 454 -16.86 -32.12 -0.30
CA GLU A 454 -17.13 -32.28 -1.74
C GLU A 454 -16.34 -33.47 -2.31
N PRO A 455 -16.97 -34.33 -3.15
CA PRO A 455 -16.29 -35.48 -3.73
C PRO A 455 -15.07 -35.07 -4.56
N GLY A 456 -13.90 -35.64 -4.24
CA GLY A 456 -12.64 -35.35 -4.90
C GLY A 456 -11.76 -34.32 -4.18
N VAL A 457 -12.22 -33.69 -3.10
CA VAL A 457 -11.34 -32.87 -2.25
C VAL A 457 -10.45 -33.77 -1.39
N VAL A 458 -9.13 -33.57 -1.51
CA VAL A 458 -8.11 -34.30 -0.75
C VAL A 458 -7.72 -33.54 0.50
N ALA A 459 -7.49 -32.24 0.36
CA ALA A 459 -7.08 -31.38 1.46
C ALA A 459 -7.38 -29.91 1.18
N ILE A 460 -7.65 -29.14 2.24
CA ILE A 460 -7.77 -27.68 2.18
C ILE A 460 -6.73 -27.06 3.12
N ARG A 461 -5.83 -26.25 2.57
CA ARG A 461 -4.71 -25.63 3.28
C ARG A 461 -4.80 -24.11 3.16
N ALA A 462 -4.58 -23.40 4.27
CA ALA A 462 -4.39 -21.95 4.21
C ALA A 462 -3.05 -21.65 3.51
N GLY A 463 -3.01 -20.56 2.73
CA GLY A 463 -1.85 -20.15 1.95
C GLY A 463 -1.04 -19.02 2.58
#